data_AF-A0A842K698-F1
#
_entry.id   AF-A0A842K698-F1
#
_cell.length_a   1.000
_cell.length_b   1.000
_cell.length_c   1.000
_cell.angle_alpha   90.00
_cell.angle_beta   90.00
_cell.angle_gamma   90.00
#
_symmetry.space_group_name_H-M   'P 1'
#
loop_
_entity.id
_entity.type
_entity.pdbx_description
1 polymer ?
#
loop_
_entity_poly.entity_id
_entity_poly.type
_entity_poly.pdbx_seq_one_letter_code
_entity_poly.pdbx_strand_id
1 'polypeptide(L)'
;MSAPSDDLSAERPPVLPSLTALGPSADPHVITVPARTGTNIELRIHTWLTMFDVPAGEWVPAASGFVVTVLVHIVDAATGLPRYLPVTEPGEWARAIFADVDAAQGYFLGAVDPDTGEHRDGQLAYRLYLAADGQAIRAPRQVVGCPHYLRAADTDPEIRIVTTA
;
A
#
# COMPACT_ATOMS: atom_id res chain seq x y z
N MET A 1 -16.00 34.70 -33.28
CA MET A 1 -16.10 33.26 -32.95
C MET A 1 -15.00 32.96 -31.95
N SER A 2 -15.34 32.92 -30.66
CA SER A 2 -14.41 32.57 -29.59
C SER A 2 -14.62 31.10 -29.25
N ALA A 3 -13.53 30.32 -29.25
CA ALA A 3 -13.56 28.95 -28.75
C ALA A 3 -13.81 28.96 -27.24
N PRO A 4 -14.67 28.09 -26.70
CA PRO A 4 -14.77 27.92 -25.26
C PRO A 4 -13.49 27.23 -24.76
N SER A 5 -12.88 27.83 -23.74
CA SER A 5 -11.76 27.27 -22.99
C SER A 5 -12.16 25.90 -22.44
N ASP A 6 -11.40 24.88 -22.83
CA ASP A 6 -11.38 23.57 -22.17
C ASP A 6 -10.86 23.79 -20.74
N ASP A 7 -11.80 23.98 -19.82
CA ASP A 7 -11.58 23.88 -18.39
C ASP A 7 -11.41 22.39 -18.08
N LEU A 8 -10.20 21.88 -18.35
CA LEU A 8 -9.77 20.56 -17.92
C LEU A 8 -9.87 20.53 -16.39
N SER A 9 -11.01 20.00 -15.93
CA SER A 9 -11.32 19.55 -14.58
C SER A 9 -10.13 19.67 -13.64
N ALA A 10 -10.17 20.66 -12.76
CA ALA A 10 -9.61 20.51 -11.43
C ALA A 10 -10.35 19.33 -10.76
N GLU A 11 -10.00 18.10 -11.13
CA GLU A 11 -10.45 16.91 -10.44
C GLU A 11 -10.09 17.08 -8.98
N ARG A 12 -11.13 17.05 -8.14
CA ARG A 12 -10.97 17.10 -6.70
C ARG A 12 -10.01 15.97 -6.32
N PRO A 13 -8.94 16.24 -5.55
CA PRO A 13 -8.01 15.20 -5.15
C PRO A 13 -8.78 14.07 -4.46
N PRO A 14 -8.42 12.80 -4.74
CA PRO A 14 -9.09 11.66 -4.15
C PRO A 14 -9.00 11.76 -2.62
N VAL A 15 -10.14 11.54 -1.97
CA VAL A 15 -10.21 11.57 -0.50
C VAL A 15 -9.57 10.30 0.01
N LEU A 16 -8.43 10.42 0.69
CA LEU A 16 -7.77 9.30 1.33
C LEU A 16 -8.61 8.76 2.49
N PRO A 17 -8.59 7.45 2.75
CA PRO A 17 -9.17 6.92 3.98
C PRO A 17 -8.43 7.50 5.18
N SER A 18 -9.18 7.91 6.21
CA SER A 18 -8.60 8.13 7.52
C SER A 18 -8.51 6.79 8.24
N LEU A 19 -7.30 6.36 8.55
CA LEU A 19 -7.01 5.13 9.30
C LEU A 19 -7.55 5.22 10.73
N THR A 20 -7.59 6.42 11.32
CA THR A 20 -8.20 6.62 12.65
C THR A 20 -9.73 6.43 12.64
N ALA A 21 -10.38 6.68 11.49
CA ALA A 21 -11.81 6.43 11.30
C ALA A 21 -12.12 5.03 10.74
N LEU A 22 -11.12 4.33 10.19
CA LEU A 22 -11.29 3.00 9.63
C LEU A 22 -11.46 1.98 10.76
N GLY A 23 -12.65 1.38 10.86
CA GLY A 23 -12.86 0.20 11.70
C GLY A 23 -12.30 -1.07 11.05
N PRO A 24 -12.09 -2.14 11.82
CA PRO A 24 -11.79 -3.45 11.25
C PRO A 24 -12.90 -3.89 10.28
N SER A 25 -12.54 -4.15 9.03
CA SER A 25 -13.49 -4.50 7.97
C SER A 25 -12.82 -5.40 6.94
N ALA A 26 -13.54 -6.40 6.47
CA ALA A 26 -13.13 -7.20 5.32
C ALA A 26 -13.37 -6.49 3.99
N ASP A 27 -14.29 -5.50 3.96
CA ASP A 27 -14.56 -4.70 2.79
C ASP A 27 -13.54 -3.56 2.69
N PRO A 28 -12.72 -3.52 1.62
CA PRO A 28 -11.72 -2.48 1.47
C PRO A 28 -12.35 -1.14 1.06
N HIS A 29 -11.79 -0.07 1.60
CA HIS A 29 -11.95 1.25 1.02
C HIS A 29 -11.16 1.30 -0.29
N VAL A 30 -11.83 1.61 -1.40
CA VAL A 30 -11.24 1.62 -2.74
C VAL A 30 -11.14 3.05 -3.27
N ILE A 31 -9.92 3.43 -3.66
CA ILE A 31 -9.65 4.65 -4.40
C ILE A 31 -9.18 4.26 -5.81
N THR A 32 -9.74 4.91 -6.81
CA THR A 32 -9.35 4.72 -8.20
C THR A 32 -8.80 6.02 -8.76
N VAL A 33 -7.60 5.98 -9.33
CA VAL A 33 -6.92 7.15 -9.87
C VAL A 33 -6.17 6.83 -11.15
N PRO A 34 -6.09 7.75 -12.12
CA PRO A 34 -5.15 7.63 -13.22
C PRO A 34 -3.71 7.57 -12.70
N ALA A 35 -2.89 6.69 -13.27
CA ALA A 35 -1.46 6.73 -12.98
C ALA A 35 -0.85 8.00 -13.57
N ARG A 36 0.01 8.68 -12.79
CA ARG A 36 0.83 9.81 -13.23
C ARG A 36 1.86 9.35 -14.27
N THR A 37 2.31 8.10 -14.14
CA THR A 37 3.24 7.46 -15.06
C THR A 37 2.54 6.40 -15.90
N GLY A 38 2.84 6.37 -17.20
CA GLY A 38 2.24 5.43 -18.15
C GLY A 38 0.93 5.93 -18.78
N THR A 39 0.57 5.33 -19.91
CA THR A 39 -0.61 5.72 -20.70
C THR A 39 -1.71 4.69 -20.51
N ASN A 40 -2.95 5.15 -20.29
CA ASN A 40 -4.11 4.29 -20.05
C ASN A 40 -3.93 3.30 -18.89
N ILE A 41 -3.19 3.72 -17.85
CA ILE A 41 -3.03 2.95 -16.63
C ILE A 41 -3.80 3.62 -15.50
N GLU A 42 -4.50 2.82 -14.72
CA GLU A 42 -5.26 3.19 -13.55
C GLU A 42 -4.70 2.44 -12.34
N LEU A 43 -4.61 3.13 -11.21
CA LEU A 43 -4.31 2.54 -9.92
C LEU A 43 -5.61 2.35 -9.14
N ARG A 44 -5.89 1.13 -8.72
CA ARG A 44 -6.97 0.81 -7.77
C ARG A 44 -6.35 0.46 -6.44
N ILE A 45 -6.55 1.33 -5.48
CA ILE A 45 -5.90 1.30 -4.17
C ILE A 45 -6.92 0.79 -3.17
N HIS A 46 -6.73 -0.44 -2.72
CA HIS A 46 -7.59 -1.11 -1.75
C HIS A 46 -6.94 -0.99 -0.38
N THR A 47 -7.66 -0.39 0.57
CA THR A 47 -7.19 -0.19 1.94
C THR A 47 -8.16 -0.81 2.91
N TRP A 48 -7.67 -1.65 3.81
CA TRP A 48 -8.48 -2.19 4.89
C TRP A 48 -7.64 -2.45 6.13
N LEU A 49 -8.34 -2.73 7.22
CA LEU A 49 -7.76 -2.91 8.54
C LEU A 49 -8.26 -4.23 9.12
N THR A 50 -7.34 -5.09 9.56
CA THR A 50 -7.64 -6.37 10.23
C THR A 50 -7.07 -6.38 11.63
N MET A 51 -7.77 -7.01 12.56
CA MET A 51 -7.25 -7.27 13.90
C MET A 51 -6.31 -8.48 13.87
N PHE A 52 -5.28 -8.44 14.71
CA PHE A 52 -4.51 -9.62 15.06
C PHE A 52 -4.40 -9.74 16.58
N ASP A 53 -4.38 -10.98 17.06
CA ASP A 53 -4.07 -11.34 18.43
C ASP A 53 -3.25 -12.63 18.39
N VAL A 54 -1.97 -12.52 18.74
CA VAL A 54 -1.02 -13.61 18.64
C VAL A 54 -0.42 -13.92 20.01
N PRO A 55 -0.41 -15.20 20.42
CA PRO A 55 0.14 -15.58 21.71
C PRO A 55 1.65 -15.37 21.74
N ALA A 56 2.19 -15.38 22.96
CA ALA A 56 3.63 -15.44 23.16
C ALA A 56 4.18 -16.76 22.58
N GLY A 57 5.31 -16.65 21.90
CA GLY A 57 6.13 -17.78 21.47
C GLY A 57 7.39 -17.89 22.32
N GLU A 58 8.24 -18.87 22.03
CA GLU A 58 9.55 -18.98 22.65
C GLU A 58 10.37 -17.71 22.33
N TRP A 59 10.70 -16.92 23.36
CA TRP A 59 11.46 -15.66 23.25
C TRP A 59 10.75 -14.53 22.45
N VAL A 60 9.46 -14.67 22.16
CA VAL A 60 8.67 -13.66 21.47
C VAL A 60 7.43 -13.33 22.30
N PRO A 61 7.24 -12.07 22.74
CA PRO A 61 6.08 -11.70 23.54
C PRO A 61 4.78 -11.86 22.75
N ALA A 62 3.67 -12.00 23.47
CA ALA A 62 2.34 -11.87 22.87
C ALA A 62 2.19 -10.47 22.29
N ALA A 63 1.41 -10.35 21.21
CA ALA A 63 1.14 -9.07 20.59
C ALA A 63 -0.29 -9.05 20.06
N SER A 64 -0.95 -7.91 20.20
CA SER A 64 -2.26 -7.68 19.62
C SER A 64 -2.34 -6.26 19.08
N GLY A 65 -3.22 -6.06 18.11
CA GLY A 65 -3.36 -4.78 17.44
C GLY A 65 -4.00 -4.93 16.06
N PHE A 66 -3.58 -4.07 15.14
CA PHE A 66 -4.17 -3.98 13.81
C PHE A 66 -3.11 -4.05 12.72
N VAL A 67 -3.48 -4.64 11.59
CA VAL A 67 -2.73 -4.59 10.35
C VAL A 67 -3.51 -3.75 9.37
N VAL A 68 -2.94 -2.63 8.94
CA VAL A 68 -3.42 -1.88 7.79
C VAL A 68 -2.78 -2.50 6.56
N THR A 69 -3.61 -2.98 5.63
CA THR A 69 -3.15 -3.50 4.35
C THR A 69 -3.55 -2.53 3.25
N VAL A 70 -2.58 -2.15 2.42
CA VAL A 70 -2.80 -1.37 1.21
C VAL A 70 -2.35 -2.24 0.03
N LEU A 71 -3.27 -2.56 -0.86
CA LEU A 71 -2.96 -3.12 -2.17
C LEU A 71 -3.11 -2.06 -3.23
N VAL A 72 -2.10 -1.91 -4.07
CA VAL A 72 -2.19 -1.09 -5.27
C VAL A 72 -2.25 -2.02 -6.46
N HIS A 73 -3.43 -2.16 -7.05
CA HIS A 73 -3.60 -2.82 -8.34
C HIS A 73 -3.30 -1.82 -9.45
N ILE A 74 -2.43 -2.24 -10.36
CA ILE A 74 -2.01 -1.47 -11.53
C ILE A 74 -2.69 -2.14 -12.72
N VAL A 75 -3.67 -1.45 -13.31
CA VAL A 75 -4.50 -2.03 -14.35
C VAL A 75 -4.56 -1.13 -15.56
N ASP A 76 -4.80 -1.74 -16.72
CA ASP A 76 -5.18 -1.04 -17.92
C ASP A 76 -6.58 -0.43 -17.73
N ALA A 77 -6.71 0.88 -17.96
CA ALA A 77 -7.95 1.60 -17.69
C ALA A 77 -9.13 1.15 -18.57
N ALA A 78 -8.85 0.66 -19.79
CA ALA A 78 -9.87 0.22 -20.72
C ALA A 78 -10.28 -1.25 -20.51
N THR A 79 -9.30 -2.11 -20.23
CA THR A 79 -9.52 -3.57 -20.19
C THR A 79 -9.56 -4.14 -18.78
N GLY A 80 -9.10 -3.39 -17.77
CA GLY A 80 -8.94 -3.87 -16.40
C GLY A 80 -7.85 -4.94 -16.22
N LEU A 81 -7.08 -5.25 -17.28
CA LEU A 81 -6.03 -6.26 -17.22
C LEU A 81 -4.82 -5.75 -16.42
N PRO A 82 -4.10 -6.63 -15.71
CA PRO A 82 -2.89 -6.26 -14.99
C PRO A 82 -1.86 -5.57 -15.88
N ARG A 83 -1.27 -4.50 -15.35
CA ARG A 83 -0.15 -3.75 -15.94
C ARG A 83 0.97 -3.62 -14.91
N TYR A 84 2.12 -3.14 -15.36
CA TYR A 84 3.28 -2.94 -14.52
C TYR A 84 3.71 -1.48 -14.56
N LEU A 85 4.04 -0.94 -13.39
CA LEU A 85 4.67 0.36 -13.21
C LEU A 85 5.83 0.24 -12.23
N PRO A 86 6.83 1.15 -12.32
CA PRO A 86 7.83 1.29 -11.27
C PRO A 86 7.18 1.50 -9.90
N VAL A 87 7.80 0.94 -8.85
CA VAL A 87 7.24 0.90 -7.48
C VAL A 87 7.12 2.29 -6.81
N THR A 88 7.75 3.32 -7.38
CA THR A 88 7.79 4.67 -6.81
C THR A 88 6.38 5.25 -6.64
N GLU A 89 5.60 5.34 -7.71
CA GLU A 89 4.27 5.94 -7.68
C GLU A 89 3.26 5.13 -6.82
N PRO A 90 3.11 3.80 -7.00
CA PRO A 90 2.30 2.99 -6.08
C PRO A 90 2.71 3.15 -4.62
N GLY A 91 4.01 3.30 -4.40
CA GLY A 91 4.58 3.52 -3.09
C GLY A 91 4.20 4.83 -2.43
N GLU A 92 4.08 5.90 -3.20
CA GLU A 92 3.66 7.20 -2.72
C GLU A 92 2.22 7.17 -2.20
N TRP A 93 1.34 6.39 -2.83
CA TRP A 93 -0.03 6.19 -2.36
C TRP A 93 -0.10 5.46 -1.02
N ALA A 94 0.63 4.35 -0.87
CA ALA A 94 0.70 3.64 0.41
C ALA A 94 1.25 4.54 1.53
N ARG A 95 2.29 5.33 1.23
CA ARG A 95 2.85 6.30 2.17
C ARG A 95 1.84 7.37 2.58
N ALA A 96 1.11 7.93 1.62
CA ALA A 96 0.11 8.95 1.90
C ALA A 96 -1.01 8.43 2.81
N ILE A 97 -1.40 7.17 2.66
CA ILE A 97 -2.38 6.51 3.54
C ILE A 97 -1.80 6.31 4.95
N PHE A 98 -0.54 5.85 5.06
CA PHE A 98 0.10 5.62 6.37
C PHE A 98 0.40 6.92 7.14
N ALA A 99 0.51 8.05 6.44
CA ALA A 99 0.76 9.35 7.06
C ALA A 99 -0.35 9.81 8.02
N ASP A 100 -1.59 9.28 7.90
CA ASP A 100 -2.70 9.60 8.81
C ASP A 100 -2.39 9.28 10.29
N VAL A 101 -1.52 8.32 10.54
CA VAL A 101 -1.10 7.91 11.90
C VAL A 101 0.34 8.29 12.21
N ASP A 102 0.87 9.31 11.52
CA ASP A 102 2.26 9.79 11.62
C ASP A 102 3.30 8.66 11.47
N ALA A 103 2.92 7.59 10.76
CA ALA A 103 3.81 6.48 10.51
C ALA A 103 4.79 6.85 9.40
N ALA A 104 6.00 7.27 9.80
CA ALA A 104 7.11 7.49 8.88
C ALA A 104 7.60 6.21 8.19
N GLN A 105 7.07 5.03 8.56
CA GLN A 105 7.54 3.73 8.12
C GLN A 105 6.37 2.79 7.84
N GLY A 106 6.52 1.95 6.81
CA GLY A 106 5.65 0.82 6.51
C GLY A 106 6.47 -0.30 5.87
N TYR A 107 5.85 -1.43 5.57
CA TYR A 107 6.49 -2.56 4.93
C TYR A 107 6.02 -2.67 3.48
N PHE A 108 6.98 -2.78 2.57
CA PHE A 108 6.72 -3.23 1.20
C PHE A 108 6.88 -4.74 1.15
N LEU A 109 5.88 -5.44 0.61
CA LEU A 109 5.86 -6.90 0.54
C LEU A 109 6.19 -7.42 -0.88
N GLY A 110 6.14 -6.55 -1.89
CA GLY A 110 6.32 -6.94 -3.28
C GLY A 110 5.01 -7.20 -4.02
N ALA A 111 5.12 -7.85 -5.17
CA ALA A 111 3.99 -8.28 -5.99
C ALA A 111 3.43 -9.62 -5.49
N VAL A 112 2.87 -9.59 -4.29
CA VAL A 112 2.37 -10.78 -3.61
C VAL A 112 1.00 -10.56 -2.99
N ASP A 113 0.31 -11.65 -2.73
CA ASP A 113 -0.76 -11.75 -1.77
C ASP A 113 -0.16 -11.55 -0.36
N PRO A 114 -0.65 -10.59 0.43
CA PRO A 114 -0.03 -10.25 1.70
C PRO A 114 -0.26 -11.32 2.79
N ASP A 115 -1.25 -12.20 2.62
CA ASP A 115 -1.58 -13.26 3.57
C ASP A 115 -0.90 -14.58 3.21
N THR A 116 -0.84 -14.92 1.93
CA THR A 116 -0.26 -16.20 1.48
C THR A 116 1.19 -16.09 0.99
N GLY A 117 1.63 -14.89 0.61
CA GLY A 117 2.93 -14.66 -0.04
C GLY A 117 2.97 -15.12 -1.51
N GLU A 118 1.88 -15.61 -2.07
CA GLU A 118 1.81 -16.02 -3.47
C GLU A 118 1.97 -14.82 -4.41
N HIS A 119 2.61 -15.02 -5.55
CA HIS A 119 2.79 -13.96 -6.53
C HIS A 119 1.45 -13.48 -7.12
N ARG A 120 1.32 -12.16 -7.32
CA ARG A 120 0.15 -11.52 -7.92
C ARG A 120 0.58 -10.53 -9.00
N ASP A 121 0.16 -10.79 -10.24
CA ASP A 121 0.45 -9.92 -11.38
C ASP A 121 -0.25 -8.55 -11.22
N GLY A 122 0.48 -7.48 -11.53
CA GLY A 122 -0.03 -6.10 -11.50
C GLY A 122 -0.56 -5.66 -10.14
N GLN A 123 -0.08 -6.25 -9.05
CA GLN A 123 -0.40 -5.85 -7.68
C GLN A 123 0.88 -5.54 -6.92
N LEU A 124 0.83 -4.55 -6.04
CA LEU A 124 1.88 -4.31 -5.04
C LEU A 124 1.24 -4.23 -3.66
N ALA A 125 1.81 -4.96 -2.70
CA ALA A 125 1.30 -5.05 -1.34
C ALA A 125 2.15 -4.26 -0.35
N TYR A 126 1.47 -3.57 0.55
CA TYR A 126 2.05 -2.80 1.65
C TYR A 126 1.33 -3.07 2.96
N ARG A 127 2.07 -3.09 4.06
CA ARG A 127 1.51 -3.25 5.41
C ARG A 127 2.05 -2.23 6.40
N LEU A 128 1.18 -1.78 7.30
CA LEU A 128 1.53 -1.06 8.51
C LEU A 128 0.92 -1.81 9.70
N TYR A 129 1.67 -1.90 10.79
CA TYR A 129 1.23 -2.57 12.02
C TYR A 129 1.02 -1.53 13.10
N LEU A 130 -0.13 -1.58 13.75
CA LEU A 130 -0.52 -0.67 14.82
C LEU A 130 -0.73 -1.47 16.11
N ALA A 131 -0.31 -0.92 17.24
CA ALA A 131 -0.73 -1.39 18.55
C ALA A 131 -2.21 -1.06 18.79
N ALA A 132 -2.76 -1.60 19.88
CA ALA A 132 -4.16 -1.36 20.27
C ALA A 132 -4.49 0.13 20.53
N ASP A 133 -3.49 0.95 20.86
CA ASP A 133 -3.60 2.40 21.05
C ASP A 133 -3.42 3.20 19.73
N GLY A 134 -3.30 2.50 18.59
CA GLY A 134 -3.13 3.10 17.27
C GLY A 134 -1.70 3.53 16.94
N GLN A 135 -0.73 3.31 17.84
CA GLN A 135 0.67 3.66 17.57
C GLN A 135 1.31 2.67 16.59
N ALA A 136 2.10 3.18 15.65
CA ALA A 136 2.86 2.34 14.72
C ALA A 136 3.89 1.48 15.48
N ILE A 137 3.89 0.19 15.18
CA ILE A 137 4.83 -0.79 15.74
C ILE A 137 5.58 -1.52 14.63
N ARG A 138 6.69 -2.19 14.99
CA ARG A 138 7.31 -3.14 14.07
C ARG A 138 6.41 -4.35 13.87
N ALA A 139 6.51 -4.98 12.70
CA ALA A 139 5.78 -6.20 12.39
C ALA A 139 6.09 -7.28 13.44
N PRO A 140 5.08 -7.77 14.18
CA PRO A 140 5.28 -8.91 15.07
C PRO A 140 5.74 -10.12 14.26
N ARG A 141 6.75 -10.84 14.73
CA ARG A 141 7.30 -11.99 13.98
C ARG A 141 6.26 -13.07 13.71
N GLN A 142 5.27 -13.22 14.60
CA GLN A 142 4.21 -14.21 14.48
C GLN A 142 3.24 -13.92 13.33
N VAL A 143 3.15 -12.69 12.83
CA VAL A 143 2.22 -12.31 11.74
C VAL A 143 2.92 -12.09 10.39
N VAL A 144 4.24 -12.33 10.33
CA VAL A 144 5.03 -12.19 9.10
C VAL A 144 5.09 -13.54 8.39
N GLY A 145 4.26 -13.71 7.36
CA GLY A 145 4.21 -14.92 6.52
C GLY A 145 4.99 -14.83 5.21
N CYS A 146 5.41 -13.63 4.79
CA CYS A 146 6.09 -13.37 3.53
C CYS A 146 7.19 -12.30 3.72
N PRO A 147 8.07 -12.05 2.72
CA PRO A 147 9.12 -11.03 2.85
C PRO A 147 8.55 -9.64 3.17
N HIS A 148 9.00 -9.03 4.25
CA HIS A 148 8.62 -7.67 4.67
C HIS A 148 9.85 -6.76 4.58
N TYR A 149 9.89 -5.91 3.57
CA TYR A 149 10.97 -4.95 3.37
C TYR A 149 10.57 -3.64 4.05
N LEU A 150 11.26 -3.32 5.16
CA LEU A 150 11.02 -2.05 5.86
C LEU A 150 11.31 -0.89 4.91
N ARG A 151 10.30 -0.05 4.71
CA ARG A 151 10.40 1.17 3.93
C ARG A 151 10.43 2.34 4.90
N ALA A 152 11.59 2.96 5.05
CA ALA A 152 11.72 4.24 5.73
C ALA A 152 11.32 5.39 4.79
N ALA A 153 10.85 6.51 5.34
CA ALA A 153 10.79 7.78 4.62
C ALA A 153 12.20 8.10 4.09
N ASP A 154 12.35 8.04 2.76
CA ASP A 154 13.57 8.27 1.97
C ASP A 154 14.89 7.90 2.64
N THR A 155 15.27 6.63 2.45
CA THR A 155 16.62 6.35 1.98
C THR A 155 16.45 5.45 0.77
N ASP A 156 16.46 6.04 -0.41
CA ASP A 156 16.45 5.34 -1.70
C ASP A 156 17.59 4.31 -1.72
N PRO A 157 17.33 2.99 -1.62
CA PRO A 157 18.34 2.02 -1.97
C PRO A 157 18.21 1.84 -3.48
N GLU A 158 19.00 2.60 -4.24
CA GLU A 158 19.24 2.32 -5.65
C GLU A 158 19.79 0.89 -5.76
N ILE A 159 18.92 -0.11 -5.97
CA ILE A 159 19.35 -1.48 -6.26
C ILE A 159 19.87 -1.48 -7.71
N ARG A 160 21.15 -1.18 -7.88
CA ARG A 160 21.87 -1.42 -9.14
C ARG A 160 22.08 -2.92 -9.29
N ILE A 161 21.30 -3.55 -10.17
CA ILE A 161 21.67 -4.86 -10.70
C ILE A 161 22.88 -4.64 -11.61
N VAL A 162 24.07 -5.00 -11.12
CA VAL A 162 25.28 -5.02 -11.95
C VAL A 162 25.20 -6.26 -12.84
N THR A 163 24.83 -6.07 -14.10
CA THR A 163 25.03 -7.09 -15.12
C THR A 163 26.49 -7.01 -15.58
N THR A 164 27.32 -7.96 -15.16
CA THR A 164 28.63 -8.16 -15.78
C THR A 164 28.42 -8.71 -17.19
N ALA A 165 28.97 -8.00 -18.18
CA ALA A 165 29.09 -8.43 -19.57
C ALA A 165 30.04 -9.63 -19.72
#